data_AF-A0A7S2MKI7-F1
#
_entry.id   AF-A0A7S2MKI7-F1
#
_cell.length_a   1.000
_cell.length_b   1.000
_cell.length_c   1.000
_cell.angle_alpha   90.00
_cell.angle_beta   90.00
_cell.angle_gamma   90.00
#
_symmetry.space_group_name_H-M   'P 1'
#
loop_
_entity.id
_entity.type
_entity.pdbx_description
1 polymer ?
#
loop_
_entity_poly.entity_id
_entity_poly.type
_entity_poly.pdbx_seq_one_letter_code
_entity_poly.pdbx_strand_id
1 'polypeptide(L)'
;AGETTPSLYGNEEEDNEGSYRIVVLGERNSGVPWMLQQLNRCYPNTEVTNVLQRSGEWFQDKTLYHPPSSNDHNNNHHHPKQTIAIALFFNPYDWVNSMRINPIHMPSHTNITDWETFVNKPWEDSNNPDEEKILEDILQQQQQSQNNNNTNTTNTHVCQFNFSVNEVVPCTPSTSYDPTYPVYELGRRGHGRGKPYGTIVDMRRDKILNFLDVKNWNQDDDDNNNDKKLDLIIVKYEDMMDSNFLG
;
A
#
# COMPACT_ATOMS: atom_id res chain seq x y z
N ALA A 1 35.13 57.61 11.35
CA ALA A 1 34.37 56.86 10.33
C ALA A 1 34.63 55.39 10.59
N GLY A 2 33.74 54.75 11.36
CA GLY A 2 33.76 53.31 11.58
C GLY A 2 32.61 52.73 10.77
N GLU A 3 32.94 51.91 9.77
CA GLU A 3 31.97 51.14 9.02
C GLU A 3 31.67 49.86 9.79
N THR A 4 30.47 49.80 10.35
CA THR A 4 29.84 48.58 10.84
C THR A 4 29.33 47.79 9.65
N THR A 5 29.94 46.64 9.37
CA THR A 5 29.38 45.60 8.50
C THR A 5 28.10 45.03 9.12
N PRO A 6 26.97 44.95 8.40
CA PRO A 6 25.79 44.26 8.90
C PRO A 6 26.05 42.76 8.98
N SER A 7 25.99 42.23 10.19
CA SER A 7 25.90 40.81 10.48
C SER A 7 24.59 40.26 9.92
N LEU A 8 24.64 39.64 8.74
CA LEU A 8 23.60 38.74 8.22
C LEU A 8 23.69 37.38 8.94
N TYR A 9 23.56 37.40 10.27
CA TYR A 9 23.01 36.24 10.98
C TYR A 9 21.50 36.40 10.91
N GLY A 10 20.94 36.01 9.76
CA GLY A 10 19.55 35.60 9.71
C GLY A 10 19.46 34.32 10.53
N ASN A 11 18.53 34.29 11.47
CA ASN A 11 18.18 33.08 12.20
C ASN A 11 18.00 31.96 11.18
N GLU A 12 18.84 30.94 11.25
CA GLU A 12 18.53 29.64 10.64
C GLU A 12 17.18 29.25 11.24
N GLU A 13 16.12 29.33 10.44
CA GLU A 13 14.91 28.58 10.72
C GLU A 13 15.40 27.16 10.95
N GLU A 14 15.16 26.62 12.15
CA GLU A 14 15.34 25.19 12.41
C GLU A 14 14.64 24.46 11.27
N ASP A 15 15.44 23.90 10.36
CA ASP A 15 14.94 23.09 9.26
C ASP A 15 13.98 22.09 9.88
N ASN A 16 12.75 22.08 9.35
CA ASN A 16 11.62 21.25 9.79
C ASN A 16 11.89 19.78 9.42
N GLU A 17 13.04 19.27 9.81
CA GLU A 17 13.59 17.97 9.52
C GLU A 17 12.65 16.92 10.12
N GLY A 18 11.96 16.19 9.25
CA GLY A 18 11.00 15.17 9.66
C GLY A 18 9.56 15.64 9.91
N SER A 19 9.15 16.83 9.46
CA SER A 19 7.74 17.29 9.55
C SER A 19 6.74 16.45 8.74
N TYR A 20 7.21 15.74 7.70
CA TYR A 20 6.39 14.85 6.88
C TYR A 20 7.11 13.56 6.49
N ARG A 21 6.34 12.59 6.00
CA ARG A 21 6.82 11.37 5.34
C ARG A 21 6.18 11.23 3.97
N ILE A 22 6.87 10.61 3.04
CA ILE A 22 6.38 10.32 1.68
C ILE A 22 6.13 8.81 1.57
N VAL A 23 4.91 8.45 1.16
CA VAL A 23 4.51 7.06 0.95
C VAL A 23 4.18 6.84 -0.52
N VAL A 24 4.84 5.90 -1.19
CA VAL A 24 4.55 5.55 -2.58
C VAL A 24 3.64 4.33 -2.63
N LEU A 25 2.42 4.53 -3.12
CA LEU A 25 1.46 3.48 -3.44
C LEU A 25 1.52 3.21 -4.94
N GLY A 26 1.65 1.96 -5.33
CA GLY A 26 1.75 1.63 -6.75
C GLY A 26 1.60 0.15 -6.95
N GLU A 27 0.90 -0.21 -8.02
CA GLU A 27 0.62 -1.61 -8.34
C GLU A 27 1.93 -2.37 -8.55
N ARG A 28 1.92 -3.72 -8.44
CA ARG A 28 3.09 -4.51 -8.82
C ARG A 28 3.52 -4.15 -10.24
N ASN A 29 4.83 -4.14 -10.51
CA ASN A 29 5.40 -3.77 -11.81
C ASN A 29 5.06 -2.33 -12.29
N SER A 30 4.75 -1.38 -11.41
CA SER A 30 4.48 0.03 -11.78
C SER A 30 5.68 0.98 -11.64
N GLY A 31 6.85 0.49 -11.23
CA GLY A 31 8.05 1.33 -11.05
C GLY A 31 8.24 1.93 -9.65
N VAL A 32 7.49 1.45 -8.65
CA VAL A 32 7.65 1.89 -7.24
C VAL A 32 9.10 1.90 -6.76
N PRO A 33 9.93 0.85 -6.95
CA PRO A 33 11.32 0.86 -6.47
C PRO A 33 12.16 2.01 -7.07
N TRP A 34 11.94 2.34 -8.34
CA TRP A 34 12.64 3.44 -9.00
C TRP A 34 12.19 4.79 -8.43
N MET A 35 10.89 4.98 -8.22
CA MET A 35 10.34 6.21 -7.60
C MET A 35 10.91 6.40 -6.19
N LEU A 36 10.91 5.34 -5.36
CA LEU A 36 11.50 5.39 -4.02
C LEU A 36 12.97 5.83 -4.06
N GLN A 37 13.75 5.33 -5.03
CA GLN A 37 15.15 5.73 -5.19
C GLN A 37 15.29 7.21 -5.55
N GLN A 38 14.46 7.75 -6.45
CA GLN A 38 14.54 9.16 -6.82
C GLN A 38 14.12 10.06 -5.65
N LEU A 39 13.02 9.73 -4.97
CA LEU A 39 12.55 10.49 -3.82
C LEU A 39 13.56 10.49 -2.67
N ASN A 40 14.19 9.35 -2.36
CA ASN A 40 15.25 9.31 -1.33
C ASN A 40 16.47 10.16 -1.70
N ARG A 41 16.78 10.34 -2.99
CA ARG A 41 17.86 11.23 -3.43
C ARG A 41 17.48 12.71 -3.32
N CYS A 42 16.24 13.04 -3.64
CA CYS A 42 15.74 14.41 -3.59
C CYS A 42 15.42 14.88 -2.16
N TYR A 43 15.02 13.96 -1.28
CA TYR A 43 14.60 14.23 0.09
C TYR A 43 15.35 13.34 1.09
N PRO A 44 16.67 13.50 1.24
CA PRO A 44 17.52 12.59 2.02
C PRO A 44 17.18 12.54 3.51
N ASN A 45 16.55 13.58 4.05
CA ASN A 45 16.19 13.70 5.46
C ASN A 45 14.69 13.42 5.71
N THR A 46 13.95 13.01 4.68
CA THR A 46 12.54 12.67 4.75
C THR A 46 12.38 11.16 4.70
N GLU A 47 11.49 10.62 5.53
CA GLU A 47 11.13 9.20 5.42
C GLU A 47 10.39 8.96 4.10
N VAL A 48 11.01 8.20 3.19
CA VAL A 48 10.40 7.75 1.93
C VAL A 48 10.22 6.24 2.00
N THR A 49 8.97 5.79 1.94
CA THR A 49 8.62 4.37 2.07
C THR A 49 7.54 3.99 1.06
N ASN A 50 7.34 2.70 0.79
CA ASN A 50 6.15 2.19 0.13
C ASN A 50 5.12 1.64 1.13
N VAL A 51 5.32 1.81 2.43
CA VAL A 51 4.42 1.26 3.45
C VAL A 51 3.52 2.37 4.02
N LEU A 52 2.23 2.33 3.69
CA LEU A 52 1.23 3.17 4.37
C LEU A 52 0.77 2.49 5.67
N GLN A 53 0.19 1.30 5.49
CA GLN A 53 -0.17 0.34 6.55
C GLN A 53 0.26 -1.10 6.15
N ARG A 54 0.31 -1.37 4.85
CA ARG A 54 0.94 -2.52 4.18
C ARG A 54 1.83 -1.95 3.08
N SER A 55 2.64 -2.82 2.50
CA SER A 55 3.39 -2.48 1.29
C SER A 55 2.46 -1.97 0.18
N GLY A 56 2.94 -1.00 -0.58
CA GLY A 56 2.14 -0.13 -1.44
C GLY A 56 1.56 -0.82 -2.66
N GLU A 57 1.99 -2.04 -2.95
CA GLU A 57 1.44 -2.90 -4.00
C GLU A 57 0.15 -3.62 -3.60
N TRP A 58 -0.17 -3.67 -2.31
CA TRP A 58 -1.34 -4.34 -1.75
C TRP A 58 -2.53 -3.40 -1.59
N PHE A 59 -3.74 -3.93 -1.51
CA PHE A 59 -4.91 -3.16 -1.10
C PHE A 59 -4.68 -2.58 0.29
N GLN A 60 -4.97 -1.29 0.40
CA GLN A 60 -4.82 -0.50 1.60
C GLN A 60 -6.09 -0.55 2.45
N ASP A 61 -5.96 -0.75 3.76
CA ASP A 61 -7.09 -0.81 4.69
C ASP A 61 -7.13 0.41 5.63
N LYS A 62 -8.22 1.17 5.57
CA LYS A 62 -8.43 2.34 6.43
C LYS A 62 -8.47 1.96 7.92
N THR A 63 -9.02 0.79 8.26
CA THR A 63 -9.16 0.34 9.65
C THR A 63 -7.81 0.04 10.32
N LEU A 64 -6.77 -0.20 9.52
CA LEU A 64 -5.39 -0.39 9.98
C LEU A 64 -4.59 0.91 10.00
N TYR A 65 -5.09 1.95 9.34
CA TYR A 65 -4.37 3.19 9.24
C TYR A 65 -4.42 3.94 10.56
N HIS A 66 -3.27 3.97 11.23
CA HIS A 66 -3.04 4.85 12.36
C HIS A 66 -2.07 5.93 11.87
N PRO A 67 -2.46 7.21 11.84
CA PRO A 67 -1.49 8.26 11.58
C PRO A 67 -0.36 8.14 12.60
N PRO A 68 0.89 8.50 12.23
CA PRO A 68 2.02 8.45 13.16
C PRO A 68 1.62 9.13 14.49
N SER A 69 1.55 8.36 15.57
CA SER A 69 1.07 8.88 16.86
C SER A 69 2.13 9.78 17.50
N SER A 70 1.71 10.89 18.08
CA SER A 70 2.53 11.76 18.94
C SER A 70 2.87 11.12 20.30
N ASN A 71 2.36 9.92 20.60
CA ASN A 71 2.58 9.22 21.87
C ASN A 71 3.82 8.33 21.85
N ASP A 72 4.94 8.81 21.31
CA ASP A 72 6.23 8.37 21.85
C ASP A 72 6.35 9.00 23.24
N HIS A 73 6.06 8.22 24.28
CA HIS A 73 6.08 8.66 25.69
C HIS A 73 7.45 9.14 26.17
N ASN A 74 8.46 9.16 25.30
CA ASN A 74 9.77 9.75 25.54
C ASN A 74 9.78 11.26 25.25
N ASN A 75 8.91 12.06 25.90
CA ASN A 75 9.00 13.53 26.15
C ASN A 75 9.55 14.49 25.07
N ASN A 76 9.79 14.07 23.84
CA ASN A 76 10.19 14.90 22.73
C ASN A 76 8.94 15.07 21.89
N HIS A 77 8.39 16.28 21.88
CA HIS A 77 7.21 16.69 21.13
C HIS A 77 7.37 16.42 19.62
N HIS A 78 7.25 15.17 19.20
CA HIS A 78 7.14 14.82 17.79
C HIS A 78 5.67 14.93 17.42
N HIS A 79 5.32 16.07 16.83
CA HIS A 79 4.05 16.23 16.15
C HIS A 79 3.85 15.06 15.15
N PRO A 80 2.62 14.56 15.00
CA PRO A 80 2.34 13.48 14.06
C PRO A 80 2.79 13.91 12.65
N LYS A 81 3.71 13.17 12.03
CA LYS A 81 4.23 13.52 10.70
C LYS A 81 3.09 13.56 9.69
N GLN A 82 2.98 14.65 8.93
CA GLN A 82 2.08 14.72 7.78
C GLN A 82 2.49 13.63 6.77
N THR A 83 1.52 12.90 6.22
CA THR A 83 1.81 11.88 5.20
C THR A 83 1.48 12.42 3.82
N ILE A 84 2.44 12.39 2.90
CA ILE A 84 2.21 12.63 1.48
C ILE A 84 2.18 11.28 0.78
N ALA A 85 1.01 10.82 0.39
CA ALA A 85 0.84 9.62 -0.42
C ALA A 85 1.00 9.96 -1.91
N ILE A 86 1.82 9.21 -2.62
CA ILE A 86 1.98 9.28 -4.08
C ILE A 86 1.39 8.00 -4.66
N ALA A 87 0.27 8.10 -5.38
CA ALA A 87 -0.30 6.99 -6.13
C ALA A 87 0.30 6.97 -7.56
N LEU A 88 1.11 5.96 -7.84
CA LEU A 88 1.78 5.73 -9.12
C LEU A 88 0.98 4.74 -9.97
N PHE A 89 0.54 5.19 -11.14
CA PHE A 89 -0.17 4.36 -12.11
C PHE A 89 0.63 4.24 -13.41
N PHE A 90 0.73 3.02 -13.92
CA PHE A 90 1.38 2.73 -15.20
C PHE A 90 0.34 2.54 -16.29
N ASN A 91 0.69 2.73 -17.56
CA ASN A 91 -0.23 2.55 -18.68
C ASN A 91 -0.98 1.21 -18.58
N PRO A 92 -2.31 1.19 -18.85
CA PRO A 92 -3.13 -0.01 -18.76
C PRO A 92 -2.52 -1.23 -19.46
N TYR A 93 -2.07 -1.04 -20.70
CA TYR A 93 -1.53 -2.10 -21.55
C TYR A 93 -0.13 -2.53 -21.11
N ASP A 94 0.76 -1.57 -20.83
CA ASP A 94 2.15 -1.88 -20.44
C ASP A 94 2.22 -2.60 -19.10
N TRP A 95 1.37 -2.21 -18.15
CA TRP A 95 1.27 -2.87 -16.86
C TRP A 95 0.73 -4.31 -17.00
N VAL A 96 -0.34 -4.53 -17.78
CA VAL A 96 -0.86 -5.89 -18.01
C VAL A 96 0.23 -6.75 -18.66
N ASN A 97 0.96 -6.19 -19.63
CA ASN A 97 2.05 -6.88 -20.28
C ASN A 97 3.20 -7.20 -19.30
N SER A 98 3.53 -6.27 -18.39
CA SER A 98 4.54 -6.48 -17.34
C SER A 98 4.11 -7.55 -16.34
N MET A 99 2.85 -7.54 -15.92
CA MET A 99 2.26 -8.60 -15.09
C MET A 99 2.27 -9.96 -15.79
N ARG A 100 2.08 -10.01 -17.11
CA ARG A 100 2.17 -11.25 -17.90
C ARG A 100 3.60 -11.80 -17.98
N ILE A 101 4.59 -10.91 -18.11
CA ILE A 101 6.01 -11.29 -18.14
C ILE A 101 6.48 -11.75 -16.75
N ASN A 102 6.02 -11.08 -15.69
CA ASN A 102 6.43 -11.36 -14.31
C ASN A 102 5.22 -11.36 -13.34
N PRO A 103 4.43 -12.44 -13.30
CA PRO A 103 3.25 -12.57 -12.47
C PRO A 103 3.63 -12.96 -11.02
N ILE A 104 4.32 -12.04 -10.32
CA ILE A 104 4.71 -12.22 -8.90
C ILE A 104 3.49 -12.58 -8.06
N HIS A 105 3.59 -13.57 -7.16
CA HIS A 105 2.53 -14.10 -6.30
C HIS A 105 1.33 -14.68 -7.03
N MET A 106 1.44 -14.98 -8.33
CA MET A 106 0.34 -15.42 -9.18
C MET A 106 0.74 -16.69 -9.96
N PRO A 107 1.04 -17.80 -9.27
CA PRO A 107 1.55 -19.02 -9.90
C PRO A 107 0.64 -19.55 -11.01
N SER A 108 -0.68 -19.41 -10.87
CA SER A 108 -1.65 -19.85 -11.89
C SER A 108 -1.55 -19.07 -13.20
N HIS A 109 -0.92 -17.89 -13.20
CA HIS A 109 -0.73 -17.03 -14.37
C HIS A 109 0.67 -17.14 -14.98
N THR A 110 1.53 -18.00 -14.44
CA THR A 110 2.86 -18.25 -14.99
C THR A 110 2.77 -18.93 -16.36
N ASN A 111 3.74 -18.65 -17.24
CA ASN A 111 3.89 -19.26 -18.57
C ASN A 111 2.73 -19.02 -19.55
N ILE A 112 1.79 -18.11 -19.25
CA ILE A 112 0.76 -17.70 -20.21
C ILE A 112 1.34 -16.65 -21.17
N THR A 113 1.68 -17.08 -22.38
CA THR A 113 2.27 -16.21 -23.40
C THR A 113 1.23 -15.44 -24.19
N ASP A 114 0.04 -16.00 -24.39
CA ASP A 114 -1.06 -15.35 -25.09
C ASP A 114 -1.70 -14.25 -24.23
N TRP A 115 -1.81 -13.05 -24.79
CA TRP A 115 -2.28 -11.87 -24.05
C TRP A 115 -3.76 -11.98 -23.70
N GLU A 116 -4.60 -12.42 -24.65
CA GLU A 116 -6.05 -12.53 -24.44
C GLU A 116 -6.37 -13.57 -23.37
N THR A 117 -5.68 -14.71 -23.40
CA THR A 117 -5.77 -15.76 -22.37
C THR A 117 -5.35 -15.23 -21.01
N PHE A 118 -4.24 -14.47 -20.92
CA PHE A 118 -3.78 -13.91 -19.65
C PHE A 118 -4.79 -12.94 -19.04
N VAL A 119 -5.35 -12.04 -19.85
CA VAL A 119 -6.29 -11.01 -19.38
C VAL A 119 -7.62 -11.60 -18.91
N ASN A 120 -8.12 -12.60 -19.63
CA ASN A 120 -9.41 -13.22 -19.33
C ASN A 120 -9.34 -14.36 -18.31
N LYS A 121 -8.13 -14.75 -17.87
CA LYS A 121 -7.98 -15.77 -16.83
C LYS A 121 -8.49 -15.21 -15.49
N PRO A 122 -9.32 -15.98 -14.75
CA PRO A 122 -9.70 -15.64 -13.38
C PRO A 122 -8.49 -15.42 -12.48
N TRP A 123 -8.53 -14.38 -11.66
CA TRP A 123 -7.46 -13.97 -10.75
C TRP A 123 -7.46 -14.80 -9.46
N GLU A 124 -7.30 -16.11 -9.62
CA GLU A 124 -7.32 -17.12 -8.56
C GLU A 124 -6.45 -18.33 -8.93
N ASP A 125 -6.29 -19.25 -7.99
CA ASP A 125 -5.76 -20.59 -8.25
C ASP A 125 -6.81 -21.65 -7.96
N SER A 126 -7.53 -22.08 -9.00
CA SER A 126 -8.58 -23.09 -8.88
C SER A 126 -8.06 -24.48 -8.47
N ASN A 127 -6.73 -24.68 -8.45
CA ASN A 127 -6.10 -25.98 -8.27
C ASN A 127 -5.40 -26.13 -6.92
N ASN A 128 -5.71 -25.31 -5.91
CA ASN A 128 -5.13 -25.46 -4.58
C ASN A 128 -6.04 -26.29 -3.65
N PRO A 129 -5.90 -27.64 -3.61
CA PRO A 129 -6.77 -28.51 -2.80
C PRO A 129 -6.62 -28.29 -1.29
N ASP A 130 -5.56 -27.59 -0.85
CA ASP A 130 -5.35 -27.28 0.56
C ASP A 130 -6.10 -26.01 1.01
N GLU A 131 -6.69 -25.24 0.09
CA GLU A 131 -7.34 -23.96 0.42
C GLU A 131 -8.57 -24.14 1.31
N GLU A 132 -9.42 -25.12 1.02
CA GLU A 132 -10.62 -25.40 1.81
C GLU A 132 -10.23 -25.87 3.22
N LYS A 133 -9.21 -26.71 3.33
CA LYS A 133 -8.70 -27.21 4.61
C LYS A 133 -8.00 -26.13 5.43
N ILE A 134 -7.17 -25.29 4.81
CA ILE A 134 -6.51 -24.15 5.45
C ILE A 134 -7.55 -23.15 5.93
N LEU A 135 -8.58 -22.88 5.13
CA LEU A 135 -9.67 -21.99 5.50
C LEU A 135 -10.47 -22.55 6.68
N GLU A 136 -10.80 -23.85 6.68
CA GLU A 136 -11.44 -24.52 7.81
C GLU A 136 -10.61 -24.41 9.09
N ASP A 137 -9.30 -24.68 9.02
CA ASP A 137 -8.39 -24.61 10.17
C ASP A 137 -8.30 -23.18 10.74
N ILE A 138 -8.24 -22.16 9.88
CA ILE A 138 -8.20 -20.74 10.29
C ILE A 138 -9.52 -20.32 10.92
N LEU A 139 -10.65 -20.70 10.33
CA LEU A 139 -11.97 -20.38 10.88
C LEU A 139 -12.21 -21.06 12.23
N GLN A 140 -11.74 -22.31 12.40
CA GLN A 140 -11.81 -23.00 13.69
C GLN A 140 -10.97 -22.31 14.76
N GLN A 141 -9.75 -21.86 14.44
CA GLN A 141 -8.90 -21.13 15.38
C GLN A 141 -9.55 -19.81 15.82
N GLN A 142 -10.18 -19.06 14.91
CA GLN A 142 -10.89 -17.84 15.26
C GLN A 142 -12.09 -18.08 16.19
N GLN A 143 -12.87 -19.14 15.94
CA GLN A 143 -13.99 -19.52 16.81
C GLN A 143 -13.53 -19.91 18.21
N GLN A 144 -12.39 -20.60 18.32
CA GLN A 144 -11.80 -20.96 19.62
C GLN A 144 -11.28 -19.73 20.38
N SER A 145 -10.69 -18.76 19.68
CA SER A 145 -10.24 -17.49 20.28
C SER A 145 -11.39 -16.64 20.83
N GLN A 146 -12.58 -16.67 20.20
CA GLN A 146 -13.75 -15.92 20.70
C GLN A 146 -14.42 -16.52 21.95
N ASN A 147 -14.24 -17.82 22.19
CA ASN A 147 -14.83 -18.49 23.36
C ASN A 147 -14.02 -18.26 24.65
N ASN A 148 -12.79 -17.76 24.56
CA ASN A 148 -11.99 -17.36 25.71
C ASN A 148 -12.26 -15.87 25.98
N ASN A 149 -13.16 -15.58 26.91
CA ASN A 149 -13.69 -14.26 27.31
C ASN A 149 -12.66 -13.20 27.82
N ASN A 150 -11.40 -13.23 27.39
CA ASN A 150 -10.43 -12.18 27.67
C ASN A 150 -10.20 -11.31 26.43
N THR A 151 -10.86 -10.15 26.47
CA THR A 151 -10.46 -8.85 25.89
C THR A 151 -10.35 -8.72 24.37
N ASN A 152 -11.33 -8.03 23.75
CA ASN A 152 -11.23 -6.92 22.79
C ASN A 152 -10.08 -6.87 21.74
N THR A 153 -9.53 -8.00 21.29
CA THR A 153 -8.61 -8.02 20.15
C THR A 153 -9.25 -8.75 18.98
N THR A 154 -10.07 -8.02 18.23
CA THR A 154 -10.42 -8.33 16.84
C THR A 154 -9.18 -8.13 15.95
N ASN A 155 -8.05 -8.77 16.25
CA ASN A 155 -6.94 -8.86 15.30
C ASN A 155 -7.35 -9.84 14.21
N THR A 156 -8.15 -9.32 13.29
CA THR A 156 -8.75 -10.00 12.13
C THR A 156 -7.74 -10.24 11.01
N HIS A 157 -6.53 -9.69 11.14
CA HIS A 157 -5.45 -9.74 10.16
C HIS A 157 -4.41 -10.82 10.50
N VAL A 158 -4.78 -12.07 10.24
CA VAL A 158 -3.97 -13.27 10.56
C VAL A 158 -3.24 -13.84 9.34
N CYS A 159 -3.49 -13.28 8.15
CA CYS A 159 -2.92 -13.76 6.90
C CYS A 159 -1.64 -13.00 6.56
N GLN A 160 -0.94 -13.48 5.52
CA GLN A 160 0.26 -12.88 4.96
C GLN A 160 0.02 -11.40 4.66
N PHE A 161 1.07 -10.60 4.75
CA PHE A 161 1.01 -9.15 4.47
C PHE A 161 -0.11 -8.42 5.23
N ASN A 162 -0.42 -8.87 6.45
CA ASN A 162 -1.41 -8.26 7.34
C ASN A 162 -2.83 -8.22 6.73
N PHE A 163 -3.17 -9.16 5.86
CA PHE A 163 -4.52 -9.32 5.33
C PHE A 163 -5.43 -10.04 6.33
N SER A 164 -6.73 -9.72 6.28
CA SER A 164 -7.75 -10.54 6.93
C SER A 164 -8.20 -11.69 6.03
N VAL A 165 -8.84 -12.70 6.63
CA VAL A 165 -9.26 -13.95 5.95
C VAL A 165 -10.23 -13.68 4.79
N ASN A 166 -10.96 -12.57 4.84
CA ASN A 166 -11.92 -12.16 3.81
C ASN A 166 -11.32 -11.21 2.77
N GLU A 167 -10.02 -10.92 2.83
CA GLU A 167 -9.32 -10.01 1.92
C GLU A 167 -8.33 -10.71 0.99
N VAL A 168 -7.90 -11.93 1.30
CA VAL A 168 -6.88 -12.65 0.53
C VAL A 168 -7.12 -14.14 0.52
N VAL A 169 -6.78 -14.78 -0.60
CA VAL A 169 -6.67 -16.23 -0.72
C VAL A 169 -5.37 -16.66 -1.43
N PRO A 170 -4.76 -17.79 -1.03
CA PRO A 170 -5.03 -18.48 0.23
C PRO A 170 -4.64 -17.58 1.41
N CYS A 171 -5.31 -17.71 2.56
CA CYS A 171 -4.85 -17.08 3.80
C CYS A 171 -3.79 -17.98 4.44
N THR A 172 -2.58 -17.47 4.63
CA THR A 172 -1.47 -18.19 5.24
C THR A 172 -0.87 -17.34 6.35
N PRO A 173 -0.48 -17.91 7.51
CA PRO A 173 0.15 -17.13 8.58
C PRO A 173 1.60 -16.74 8.28
N SER A 174 2.17 -17.20 7.15
CA SER A 174 3.54 -16.88 6.80
C SER A 174 3.67 -15.43 6.33
N THR A 175 4.67 -14.74 6.86
CA THR A 175 5.05 -13.39 6.41
C THR A 175 6.26 -13.42 5.47
N SER A 176 6.81 -14.59 5.14
CA SER A 176 7.95 -14.69 4.25
C SER A 176 7.60 -14.20 2.85
N TYR A 177 8.33 -13.20 2.35
CA TYR A 177 8.21 -12.74 0.97
C TYR A 177 8.83 -13.77 0.03
N ASP A 178 8.03 -14.73 -0.42
CA ASP A 178 8.38 -15.63 -1.51
C ASP A 178 7.47 -15.33 -2.71
N PRO A 179 8.03 -14.87 -3.84
CA PRO A 179 7.27 -14.44 -5.01
C PRO A 179 6.51 -15.58 -5.70
N THR A 180 6.78 -16.84 -5.35
CA THR A 180 6.10 -18.02 -5.88
C THR A 180 4.84 -18.37 -5.08
N TYR A 181 4.74 -17.92 -3.83
CA TYR A 181 3.55 -18.17 -3.02
C TYR A 181 2.37 -17.30 -3.48
N PRO A 182 1.18 -17.89 -3.66
CA PRO A 182 0.01 -17.18 -4.15
C PRO A 182 -0.52 -16.15 -3.16
N VAL A 183 -0.91 -14.98 -3.66
CA VAL A 183 -1.55 -13.91 -2.88
C VAL A 183 -2.64 -13.22 -3.71
N TYR A 184 -3.79 -13.86 -3.84
CA TYR A 184 -4.94 -13.37 -4.58
C TYR A 184 -5.82 -12.50 -3.69
N GLU A 185 -5.77 -11.20 -3.91
CA GLU A 185 -6.61 -10.27 -3.19
C GLU A 185 -8.07 -10.37 -3.64
N LEU A 186 -8.99 -10.32 -2.69
CA LEU A 186 -10.42 -10.50 -2.93
C LEU A 186 -11.11 -9.16 -3.22
N GLY A 187 -12.25 -9.24 -3.92
CA GLY A 187 -13.12 -8.11 -4.17
C GLY A 187 -13.49 -7.37 -2.88
N ARG A 188 -13.44 -6.04 -2.87
CA ARG A 188 -13.80 -5.23 -1.68
C ARG A 188 -15.18 -4.60 -1.76
N ARG A 189 -15.84 -4.65 -2.93
CA ARG A 189 -17.08 -3.91 -3.21
C ARG A 189 -18.10 -4.73 -4.00
N GLY A 190 -19.37 -4.38 -3.85
CA GLY A 190 -20.48 -4.93 -4.63
C GLY A 190 -20.64 -6.45 -4.54
N HIS A 191 -21.16 -7.06 -5.62
CA HIS A 191 -21.40 -8.50 -5.73
C HIS A 191 -20.13 -9.37 -5.75
N GLY A 192 -18.97 -8.76 -6.00
CA GLY A 192 -17.67 -9.44 -5.98
C GLY A 192 -16.99 -9.43 -4.60
N ARG A 193 -17.61 -8.82 -3.57
CA ARG A 193 -16.98 -8.72 -2.25
C ARG A 193 -16.63 -10.10 -1.68
N GLY A 194 -15.39 -10.27 -1.24
CA GLY A 194 -14.88 -11.51 -0.65
C GLY A 194 -14.66 -12.64 -1.67
N LYS A 195 -14.74 -12.37 -2.97
CA LYS A 195 -14.49 -13.35 -4.02
C LYS A 195 -13.26 -12.97 -4.85
N PRO A 196 -12.55 -13.94 -5.42
CA PRO A 196 -11.50 -13.63 -6.39
C PRO A 196 -12.06 -12.86 -7.59
N TYR A 197 -11.20 -12.07 -8.24
CA TYR A 197 -11.61 -11.29 -9.40
C TYR A 197 -11.70 -12.17 -10.64
N GLY A 198 -12.70 -11.92 -11.49
CA GLY A 198 -12.86 -12.67 -12.75
C GLY A 198 -11.76 -12.36 -13.79
N THR A 199 -11.10 -11.20 -13.68
CA THR A 199 -9.99 -10.79 -14.55
C THR A 199 -8.99 -9.92 -13.79
N ILE A 200 -7.74 -9.86 -14.28
CA ILE A 200 -6.73 -8.94 -13.75
C ILE A 200 -7.14 -7.46 -13.93
N VAL A 201 -7.93 -7.16 -14.96
CA VAL A 201 -8.40 -5.79 -15.25
C VAL A 201 -9.42 -5.32 -14.21
N ASP A 202 -10.32 -6.20 -13.76
CA ASP A 202 -11.25 -5.88 -12.68
C ASP A 202 -10.52 -5.67 -11.35
N MET A 203 -9.54 -6.53 -11.03
CA MET A 203 -8.71 -6.38 -9.84
C MET A 203 -7.99 -5.03 -9.84
N ARG A 204 -7.39 -4.68 -10.98
CA ARG A 204 -6.70 -3.41 -11.19
C ARG A 204 -7.61 -2.21 -11.02
N ARG A 205 -8.80 -2.22 -11.63
CA ARG A 205 -9.78 -1.13 -11.48
C ARG A 205 -10.05 -0.87 -10.01
N ASP A 206 -10.32 -1.93 -9.25
CA ASP A 206 -10.62 -1.81 -7.81
C ASP A 206 -9.38 -1.38 -7.01
N LYS A 207 -8.17 -1.82 -7.38
CA LYS A 207 -6.91 -1.37 -6.79
C LYS A 207 -6.68 0.12 -6.97
N ILE A 208 -6.86 0.64 -8.19
CA ILE A 208 -6.77 2.08 -8.48
C ILE A 208 -7.75 2.85 -7.59
N LEU A 209 -9.01 2.41 -7.55
CA LEU A 209 -10.03 3.05 -6.71
C LEU A 209 -9.67 3.01 -5.22
N ASN A 210 -9.03 1.95 -4.75
CA ASN A 210 -8.57 1.85 -3.37
C ASN A 210 -7.43 2.84 -3.06
N PHE A 211 -6.44 2.99 -3.95
CA PHE A 211 -5.37 3.97 -3.76
C PHE A 211 -5.89 5.41 -3.79
N LEU A 212 -6.84 5.69 -4.69
CA LEU A 212 -7.46 7.02 -4.78
C LEU A 212 -8.34 7.36 -3.57
N ASP A 213 -8.83 6.36 -2.84
CA ASP A 213 -9.67 6.53 -1.66
C ASP A 213 -8.87 6.92 -0.40
N VAL A 214 -7.55 6.72 -0.41
CA VAL A 214 -6.67 7.06 0.72
C VAL A 214 -6.77 8.53 1.11
N LYS A 215 -7.05 9.43 0.16
CA LYS A 215 -7.28 10.86 0.43
C LYS A 215 -8.45 11.13 1.39
N ASN A 216 -9.42 10.22 1.47
CA ASN A 216 -10.62 10.34 2.31
C ASN A 216 -10.42 9.73 3.70
N TRP A 217 -9.24 9.19 4.01
CA TRP A 217 -9.02 8.50 5.26
C TRP A 217 -8.98 9.44 6.48
N ASN A 218 -8.80 10.74 6.24
CA ASN A 218 -8.80 11.77 7.28
C ASN A 218 -10.20 12.19 7.77
N GLN A 219 -11.29 11.68 7.20
CA GLN A 219 -12.64 12.25 7.40
C GLN A 219 -13.41 11.72 8.62
N ASP A 220 -12.98 10.62 9.25
CA ASP A 220 -13.81 9.94 10.27
C ASP A 220 -13.34 10.17 11.73
N ASP A 221 -12.26 10.93 11.95
CA ASP A 221 -11.75 11.25 13.29
C ASP A 221 -12.22 12.67 13.72
N ASP A 222 -13.36 12.72 14.40
CA ASP A 222 -13.93 13.79 15.25
C ASP A 222 -13.28 15.21 15.24
N ASP A 223 -13.93 16.10 14.49
CA ASP A 223 -14.51 17.41 14.90
C ASP A 223 -13.72 18.50 15.64
N ASN A 224 -12.43 18.38 15.99
CA ASN A 224 -11.76 19.52 16.67
C ASN A 224 -10.28 19.81 16.34
N ASN A 225 -9.70 19.19 15.32
CA ASN A 225 -8.37 19.64 14.88
C ASN A 225 -8.22 19.56 13.36
N ASN A 226 -8.12 20.74 12.72
CA ASN A 226 -7.98 20.95 11.27
C ASN A 226 -6.65 20.46 10.68
N ASP A 227 -5.90 19.63 11.39
CA ASP A 227 -4.61 19.14 10.94
C ASP A 227 -4.82 17.97 9.98
N LYS A 228 -4.85 18.29 8.68
CA LYS A 228 -4.80 17.31 7.59
C LYS A 228 -3.58 16.41 7.77
N LYS A 229 -3.78 15.10 7.95
CA LYS A 229 -2.67 14.14 8.16
C LYS A 229 -2.27 13.35 6.93
N LEU A 230 -3.03 13.44 5.83
CA LEU A 230 -2.70 12.75 4.59
C LEU A 230 -3.08 13.57 3.34
N ASP A 231 -2.11 13.87 2.50
CA ASP A 231 -2.31 14.42 1.15
C ASP A 231 -2.05 13.33 0.09
N LEU A 232 -2.75 13.40 -1.04
CA LEU A 232 -2.59 12.46 -2.14
C LEU A 232 -2.15 13.17 -3.43
N ILE A 233 -1.02 12.76 -3.97
CA ILE A 233 -0.52 13.12 -5.29
C ILE A 233 -0.73 11.94 -6.22
N ILE A 234 -1.28 12.17 -7.41
CA ILE A 234 -1.46 11.14 -8.44
C ILE A 234 -0.41 11.38 -9.52
N VAL A 235 0.37 10.35 -9.81
CA VAL A 235 1.41 10.39 -10.84
C VAL A 235 1.15 9.28 -11.84
N LYS A 236 1.09 9.64 -13.13
CA LYS A 236 1.16 8.65 -14.19
C LYS A 236 2.62 8.45 -14.54
N TYR A 237 3.03 7.20 -14.67
CA TYR A 237 4.43 6.87 -14.97
C TYR A 237 4.87 7.48 -16.31
N GLU A 238 3.97 7.58 -17.29
CA GLU A 238 4.28 8.19 -18.59
C GLU A 238 4.66 9.68 -18.47
N ASP A 239 4.00 10.40 -17.56
CA ASP A 239 4.28 11.83 -17.30
C ASP A 239 5.70 12.04 -16.75
N MET A 240 6.33 10.98 -16.21
CA MET A 240 7.71 11.00 -15.71
C MET A 240 8.75 10.59 -16.76
N MET A 241 8.33 9.89 -17.81
CA MET A 241 9.20 9.38 -18.86
C MET A 241 9.31 10.34 -20.05
N ASP A 242 8.51 11.41 -20.07
CA ASP A 242 8.65 12.47 -21.05
C ASP A 242 10.01 13.17 -20.86
N SER A 243 10.88 12.87 -21.81
CA SER A 243 12.32 13.18 -21.92
C SER A 243 12.75 14.65 -21.79
N ASN A 244 11.86 15.56 -21.38
CA ASN A 244 12.20 16.96 -21.06
C ASN A 244 12.60 17.18 -19.59
N PHE A 245 12.56 16.15 -18.74
CA PHE A 245 13.07 16.20 -17.34
C PHE A 245 14.48 15.62 -17.17
N LEU A 246 15.11 15.13 -18.25
CA LEU A 246 16.49 14.66 -18.27
C LEU A 246 17.43 15.60 -19.06
N GLY A 247 17.01 16.86 -19.26
CA GLY A 247 17.79 17.93 -19.90
C GLY A 247 18.06 19.09 -18.96
#